data_AF-K8X133-F1
#
_entry.id   AF-K8X133-F1
#
_cell.length_a   1.000
_cell.length_b   1.000
_cell.length_c   1.000
_cell.angle_alpha   90.00
_cell.angle_beta   90.00
_cell.angle_gamma   90.00
#
_symmetry.space_group_name_H-M   'P 1'
#
loop_
_entity.id
_entity.type
_entity.pdbx_description
1 polymer ?
#
loop_
_entity_poly.entity_id
_entity_poly.type
_entity_poly.pdbx_seq_one_letter_code
_entity_poly.pdbx_strand_id
1 'polypeptide(L)'
;MQNIEQLVHTEKLDGENNCLSQQGVFARSHATPTQSAWSQQIRQRWQLIKNDLGDIELFGENLYAVHSIEYQHIEDYFYIFAVRQGDYWLSWEEVKFYAALFDFPTVPELSIVIDRQLGSTHFSEQLIAAASSDSQFIGHDTQTHQSCCMEGIVTRDSKRFLVDDFMAHVFKYVRKNHVKTDIHWKRNWQRAKLAFEHQGGTQ
;
A
#
# COMPACT_ATOMS: atom_id res chain seq x y z
N MET A 1 -12.57 6.59 18.62
CA MET A 1 -11.53 7.48 18.06
C MET A 1 -11.44 8.76 18.88
N GLN A 2 -11.11 8.67 20.16
CA GLN A 2 -10.88 9.87 20.97
C GLN A 2 -9.38 10.18 20.92
N ASN A 3 -9.01 11.37 20.41
CA ASN A 3 -7.67 11.99 20.32
C ASN A 3 -6.89 11.98 18.99
N ILE A 4 -7.49 11.60 17.84
CA ILE A 4 -6.86 11.89 16.53
C ILE A 4 -7.36 13.26 16.04
N GLU A 5 -6.47 14.21 15.75
CA GLU A 5 -6.87 15.54 15.24
C GLU A 5 -7.17 15.50 13.74
N GLN A 6 -6.28 14.88 12.97
CA GLN A 6 -6.35 14.84 11.52
C GLN A 6 -6.13 13.41 11.02
N LEU A 7 -6.99 12.98 10.10
CA LEU A 7 -6.89 11.68 9.44
C LEU A 7 -6.30 11.86 8.04
N VAL A 8 -5.58 10.84 7.61
CA VAL A 8 -5.17 10.64 6.22
C VAL A 8 -5.84 9.38 5.72
N HIS A 9 -6.42 9.46 4.54
CA HIS A 9 -7.06 8.35 3.86
C HIS A 9 -6.23 8.02 2.63
N THR A 10 -5.89 6.74 2.45
CA THR A 10 -5.12 6.27 1.32
C THR A 10 -5.82 5.10 0.66
N GLU A 11 -5.66 4.98 -0.66
CA GLU A 11 -6.12 3.79 -1.36
C GLU A 11 -5.38 2.57 -0.83
N LYS A 12 -6.13 1.53 -0.46
CA LYS A 12 -5.52 0.23 -0.19
C LYS A 12 -5.25 -0.47 -1.52
N LEU A 13 -3.98 -0.77 -1.77
CA LEU A 13 -3.55 -1.49 -2.96
C LEU A 13 -3.44 -3.00 -2.67
N ASP A 14 -3.75 -3.81 -3.69
CA ASP A 14 -3.75 -5.27 -3.65
C ASP A 14 -2.41 -5.82 -4.18
N GLY A 15 -1.44 -6.01 -3.28
CA GLY A 15 -0.14 -6.59 -3.62
C GLY A 15 0.51 -7.36 -2.46
N GLU A 16 1.83 -7.48 -2.49
CA GLU A 16 2.61 -8.04 -1.39
C GLU A 16 3.16 -6.92 -0.51
N ASN A 17 2.76 -6.91 0.77
CA ASN A 17 3.42 -6.03 1.71
C ASN A 17 4.89 -6.43 1.93
N ASN A 18 5.81 -5.48 1.72
CA ASN A 18 7.21 -5.60 2.09
C ASN A 18 7.65 -4.50 3.06
N CYS A 19 8.61 -4.85 3.92
CA CYS A 19 9.38 -3.93 4.77
C CYS A 19 10.84 -3.92 4.31
N LEU A 20 11.39 -2.74 4.04
CA LEU A 20 12.81 -2.53 3.76
C LEU A 20 13.45 -1.93 5.00
N SER A 21 14.40 -2.65 5.59
CA SER A 21 15.25 -2.16 6.67
C SER A 21 16.71 -2.28 6.29
N GLN A 22 17.64 -1.72 7.06
CA GLN A 22 19.07 -1.93 6.83
C GLN A 22 19.47 -3.42 6.74
N GLN A 23 18.70 -4.30 7.39
CA GLN A 23 18.98 -5.74 7.47
C GLN A 23 18.45 -6.56 6.30
N GLY A 24 17.45 -6.07 5.56
CA GLY A 24 16.85 -6.84 4.49
C GLY A 24 15.52 -6.30 3.97
N VAL A 25 14.97 -7.05 3.02
CA VAL A 25 13.58 -6.91 2.56
C VAL A 25 12.78 -8.07 3.16
N PHE A 26 11.71 -7.77 3.89
CA PHE A 26 10.90 -8.75 4.61
C PHE A 26 9.46 -8.73 4.08
N ALA A 27 8.83 -9.89 3.98
CA ALA A 27 7.37 -9.97 3.78
C ALA A 27 6.67 -9.92 5.16
N ARG A 28 5.41 -9.47 5.20
CA ARG A 28 4.61 -9.21 6.42
C ARG A 28 4.78 -10.18 7.60
N SER A 29 4.96 -11.48 7.34
CA SER A 29 5.00 -12.54 8.38
C SER A 29 6.33 -13.27 8.49
N HIS A 30 7.42 -12.74 7.93
CA HIS A 30 8.71 -13.44 7.90
C HIS A 30 9.75 -12.71 8.73
N ALA A 31 10.36 -13.42 9.68
CA ALA A 31 11.55 -12.98 10.39
C ALA A 31 12.82 -13.07 9.52
N THR A 32 12.72 -13.68 8.33
CA THR A 32 13.81 -13.85 7.38
C THR A 32 13.58 -13.04 6.10
N PRO A 33 14.64 -12.49 5.48
CA PRO A 33 14.49 -11.74 4.23
C PRO A 33 13.86 -12.58 3.12
N THR A 34 12.92 -11.98 2.39
CA THR A 34 12.21 -12.66 1.29
C THR A 34 13.19 -13.03 0.16
N GLN A 35 13.08 -14.25 -0.33
CA GLN A 35 13.85 -14.76 -1.49
C GLN A 35 12.95 -15.00 -2.70
N SER A 36 11.69 -14.59 -2.63
CA SER A 36 10.73 -14.81 -3.71
C SER A 36 11.15 -14.14 -5.02
N ALA A 37 10.73 -14.72 -6.15
CA ALA A 37 11.07 -14.19 -7.47
C ALA A 37 10.48 -12.79 -7.70
N TRP A 38 9.22 -12.57 -7.30
CA TRP A 38 8.50 -11.29 -7.44
C TRP A 38 9.00 -10.17 -6.53
N SER A 39 9.87 -10.46 -5.55
CA SER A 39 10.52 -9.43 -4.72
C SER A 39 11.95 -9.13 -5.18
N GLN A 40 12.41 -9.71 -6.30
CA GLN A 40 13.76 -9.49 -6.82
C GLN A 40 14.03 -8.02 -7.14
N GLN A 41 13.10 -7.34 -7.80
CA GLN A 41 13.31 -5.95 -8.19
C GLN A 41 13.43 -5.03 -6.98
N ILE A 42 12.54 -5.16 -5.99
CA ILE A 42 12.62 -4.35 -4.76
C ILE A 42 13.85 -4.71 -3.94
N ARG A 43 14.33 -5.97 -3.96
CA ARG A 43 15.62 -6.35 -3.37
C ARG A 43 16.80 -5.66 -4.07
N GLN A 44 16.80 -5.55 -5.40
CA GLN A 44 17.85 -4.85 -6.13
C GLN A 44 17.88 -3.38 -5.75
N ARG A 45 16.70 -2.73 -5.69
CA ARG A 45 16.58 -1.34 -5.23
C ARG A 45 17.03 -1.17 -3.79
N TRP A 46 16.65 -2.10 -2.92
CA TRP A 46 17.11 -2.14 -1.53
C TRP A 46 18.63 -2.22 -1.40
N GLN A 47 19.33 -3.01 -2.24
CA GLN A 47 20.80 -3.09 -2.19
C GLN A 47 21.49 -1.73 -2.39
N LEU A 48 20.85 -0.81 -3.13
CA LEU A 48 21.38 0.52 -3.39
C LEU A 48 21.21 1.47 -2.19
N ILE A 49 20.12 1.33 -1.43
CA ILE A 49 19.76 2.27 -0.35
C ILE A 49 20.00 1.73 1.06
N LYS A 50 20.27 0.43 1.22
CA LYS A 50 20.29 -0.23 2.55
C LYS A 50 21.24 0.41 3.57
N ASN A 51 22.35 0.98 3.11
CA ASN A 51 23.33 1.61 3.98
C ASN A 51 22.87 2.98 4.49
N ASP A 52 21.96 3.62 3.75
CA ASP A 52 21.40 4.94 4.07
C ASP A 52 20.14 4.85 4.94
N LEU A 53 19.53 3.65 5.04
CA LEU A 53 18.34 3.44 5.86
C LEU A 53 18.59 3.63 7.36
N GLY A 54 19.77 3.28 7.88
CA GLY A 54 20.05 3.35 9.32
C GLY A 54 19.00 2.59 10.15
N ASP A 55 18.32 3.30 11.06
CA ASP A 55 17.24 2.78 11.91
C ASP A 55 15.82 2.96 11.31
N ILE A 56 15.74 3.39 10.06
CA ILE A 56 14.48 3.57 9.32
C ILE A 56 14.04 2.25 8.68
N GLU A 57 12.75 1.97 8.83
CA GLU A 57 12.06 0.87 8.16
C GLU A 57 10.97 1.43 7.24
N LEU A 58 11.08 1.15 5.95
CA LEU A 58 10.12 1.57 4.93
C LEU A 58 9.12 0.44 4.67
N PHE A 59 7.84 0.70 4.89
CA PHE A 59 6.76 -0.24 4.61
C PHE A 59 6.00 0.20 3.37
N GLY A 60 5.86 -0.71 2.43
CA GLY A 60 5.17 -0.46 1.17
C GLY A 60 4.43 -1.68 0.65
N GLU A 61 3.61 -1.43 -0.36
CA GLU A 61 2.92 -2.45 -1.13
C GLU A 61 3.69 -2.68 -2.43
N ASN A 62 4.11 -3.93 -2.65
CA ASN A 62 4.78 -4.38 -3.85
C ASN A 62 3.75 -4.96 -4.83
N LEU A 63 3.53 -4.24 -5.93
CA LEU A 63 2.60 -4.56 -7.00
C LEU A 63 3.25 -5.32 -8.15
N TYR A 64 4.51 -5.76 -7.99
CA TYR A 64 5.24 -6.44 -9.07
C TYR A 64 4.52 -7.71 -9.54
N ALA A 65 3.98 -8.51 -8.62
CA ALA A 65 3.12 -9.64 -8.96
C ALA A 65 1.66 -9.23 -8.90
N VAL A 66 0.93 -9.42 -10.01
CA VAL A 66 -0.52 -9.18 -10.05
C VAL A 66 -1.24 -10.16 -9.11
N HIS A 67 -2.12 -9.62 -8.26
CA HIS A 67 -2.95 -10.39 -7.33
C HIS A 67 -4.37 -10.56 -7.88
N SER A 68 -5.40 -10.06 -7.19
CA SER A 68 -6.79 -10.15 -7.64
C SER A 68 -7.17 -8.93 -8.50
N ILE A 69 -6.49 -7.80 -8.30
CA ILE A 69 -6.63 -6.58 -9.07
C ILE A 69 -5.38 -6.35 -9.92
N GLU A 70 -5.57 -6.15 -11.23
CA GLU A 70 -4.53 -5.67 -12.14
C GLU A 70 -4.67 -4.14 -12.29
N TYR A 71 -3.65 -3.40 -11.89
CA TYR A 71 -3.61 -1.95 -12.04
C TYR A 71 -3.00 -1.56 -13.39
N GLN A 72 -3.71 -0.75 -14.18
CA GLN A 72 -3.30 -0.39 -15.54
C GLN A 72 -2.41 0.87 -15.59
N HIS A 73 -2.39 1.68 -14.52
CA HIS A 73 -1.70 2.97 -14.49
C HIS A 73 -0.72 3.11 -13.32
N ILE A 74 0.02 2.05 -13.01
CA ILE A 74 1.14 2.12 -12.05
C ILE A 74 2.42 2.58 -12.76
N GLU A 75 3.17 3.48 -12.13
CA GLU A 75 4.44 4.03 -12.67
C GLU A 75 5.67 3.38 -12.01
N ASP A 76 5.49 2.82 -10.81
CA ASP A 76 6.49 2.03 -10.09
C ASP A 76 5.81 0.74 -9.59
N TYR A 77 6.58 -0.16 -9.01
CA TYR A 77 6.06 -1.38 -8.39
C TYR A 77 5.98 -1.30 -6.87
N PHE A 78 6.66 -0.36 -6.23
CA PHE A 78 6.69 -0.29 -4.76
C PHE A 78 6.20 1.05 -4.24
N TYR A 79 5.05 1.03 -3.56
CA TYR A 79 4.38 2.22 -3.05
C TYR A 79 4.42 2.26 -1.52
N ILE A 80 5.07 3.27 -0.95
CA ILE A 80 5.22 3.44 0.50
C ILE A 80 3.89 3.83 1.13
N PHE A 81 3.54 3.19 2.24
CA PHE A 81 2.35 3.55 3.03
C PHE A 81 2.67 3.83 4.51
N ALA A 82 3.85 3.43 5.01
CA ALA A 82 4.26 3.73 6.37
C ALA A 82 5.78 3.72 6.51
N VAL A 83 6.27 4.44 7.51
CA VAL A 83 7.67 4.44 7.92
C VAL A 83 7.72 4.26 9.43
N ARG A 84 8.63 3.43 9.90
CA ARG A 84 8.89 3.22 11.33
C ARG A 84 10.33 3.62 11.65
N GLN A 85 10.51 4.23 12.81
CA GLN A 85 11.81 4.51 13.41
C GLN A 85 11.74 4.18 14.91
N GLY A 86 12.50 3.19 15.36
CA GLY A 86 12.37 2.65 16.71
C GLY A 86 10.93 2.24 17.04
N ASP A 87 10.37 2.79 18.12
CA ASP A 87 9.03 2.45 18.61
C ASP A 87 7.92 3.37 18.05
N TYR A 88 8.21 4.14 16.99
CA TYR A 88 7.26 5.09 16.41
C TYR A 88 6.92 4.79 14.96
N TRP A 89 5.62 4.76 14.66
CA TRP A 89 5.13 5.02 13.32
C TRP A 89 5.21 6.51 13.04
N LEU A 90 5.93 6.90 11.99
CA LEU A 90 6.15 8.31 11.66
C LEU A 90 4.88 8.97 11.14
N SER A 91 4.80 10.30 11.26
CA SER A 91 3.71 11.10 10.71
C SER A 91 3.61 10.96 9.20
N TRP A 92 2.45 11.26 8.63
CA TRP A 92 2.26 11.14 7.18
C TRP A 92 3.15 12.09 6.37
N GLU A 93 3.47 13.25 6.93
CA GLU A 93 4.45 14.18 6.32
C GLU A 93 5.86 13.56 6.28
N GLU A 94 6.30 12.94 7.38
CA GLU A 94 7.57 12.22 7.43
C GLU A 94 7.57 11.01 6.50
N VAL A 95 6.44 10.28 6.38
CA VAL A 95 6.30 9.18 5.41
C VAL A 95 6.56 9.68 3.98
N LYS A 96 5.94 10.79 3.58
CA LYS A 96 6.18 11.41 2.27
C LYS A 96 7.61 11.88 2.09
N PHE A 97 8.19 12.48 3.13
CA PHE A 97 9.59 12.90 3.11
C PHE A 97 10.53 11.73 2.84
N TYR A 98 10.40 10.63 3.59
CA TYR A 98 11.25 9.46 3.39
C TYR A 98 10.98 8.73 2.07
N ALA A 99 9.72 8.67 1.62
CA ALA A 99 9.39 8.13 0.32
C ALA A 99 10.14 8.92 -0.78
N ALA A 100 10.04 10.25 -0.78
CA ALA A 100 10.76 11.10 -1.73
C ALA A 100 12.29 11.01 -1.59
N LEU A 101 12.81 10.93 -0.36
CA LEU A 101 14.25 10.80 -0.10
C LEU A 101 14.85 9.54 -0.74
N PHE A 102 14.10 8.43 -0.73
CA PHE A 102 14.50 7.16 -1.35
C PHE A 102 13.88 6.93 -2.74
N ASP A 103 13.35 8.00 -3.35
CA ASP A 103 12.79 8.06 -4.70
C ASP A 103 11.54 7.16 -4.91
N PHE A 104 10.87 6.75 -3.84
CA PHE A 104 9.67 5.92 -3.92
C PHE A 104 8.40 6.77 -3.98
N PRO A 105 7.38 6.35 -4.75
CA PRO A 105 6.05 6.92 -4.62
C PRO A 105 5.39 6.45 -3.31
N THR A 106 4.43 7.22 -2.82
CA THR A 106 3.51 6.76 -1.78
C THR A 106 2.25 6.16 -2.38
N VAL A 107 1.54 5.32 -1.62
CA VAL A 107 0.17 4.95 -1.97
C VAL A 107 -0.69 6.21 -2.18
N PRO A 108 -1.69 6.19 -3.07
CA PRO A 108 -2.49 7.37 -3.38
C PRO A 108 -3.22 7.92 -2.14
N GLU A 109 -3.07 9.20 -1.86
CA GLU A 109 -3.91 9.92 -0.89
C GLU A 109 -5.28 10.20 -1.49
N LEU A 110 -6.34 9.89 -0.74
CA LEU A 110 -7.72 10.09 -1.16
C LEU A 110 -8.27 11.38 -0.57
N SER A 111 -8.76 12.27 -1.42
CA SER A 111 -9.44 13.51 -1.02
C SER A 111 -10.89 13.23 -0.61
N ILE A 112 -11.08 12.49 0.49
CA ILE A 112 -12.40 12.17 1.03
C ILE A 112 -12.69 12.98 2.29
N VAL A 113 -13.87 13.59 2.35
CA VAL A 113 -14.34 14.32 3.52
C VAL A 113 -15.26 13.39 4.29
N ILE A 114 -14.79 12.89 5.43
CA ILE A 114 -15.58 12.02 6.30
C ILE A 114 -15.89 12.76 7.58
N ASP A 115 -17.18 12.93 7.88
CA ASP A 115 -17.60 13.52 9.14
C ASP A 115 -17.39 12.52 10.29
N ARG A 116 -16.44 12.87 11.17
CA ARG A 116 -16.04 12.07 12.33
C ARG A 116 -16.96 12.26 13.54
N GLN A 117 -17.80 13.30 13.53
CA GLN A 117 -18.71 13.62 14.63
C GLN A 117 -19.98 12.76 14.60
N LEU A 118 -20.30 12.15 13.45
CA LEU A 118 -21.49 11.32 13.25
C LEU A 118 -21.39 9.88 13.83
N GLY A 119 -20.32 9.57 14.56
CA GLY A 119 -20.09 8.27 15.19
C GLY A 119 -19.53 7.19 14.25
N SER A 120 -19.19 6.02 14.81
CA SER A 120 -18.49 4.95 14.08
C SER A 120 -19.28 4.34 12.92
N THR A 121 -20.61 4.27 13.02
CA THR A 121 -21.47 3.71 11.97
C THR A 121 -21.43 4.55 10.70
N HIS A 122 -21.74 5.86 10.81
CA HIS A 122 -21.70 6.77 9.66
C HIS A 122 -20.29 6.94 9.09
N PHE A 123 -19.26 6.90 9.94
CA PHE A 123 -17.88 6.89 9.47
C PHE A 123 -17.60 5.67 8.57
N SER A 124 -18.07 4.49 8.99
CA SER A 124 -17.90 3.25 8.22
C SER A 124 -18.68 3.29 6.90
N GLU A 125 -19.91 3.81 6.92
CA GLU A 125 -20.74 3.96 5.71
C GLU A 125 -20.11 4.89 4.68
N GLN A 126 -19.56 6.04 5.12
CA GLN A 126 -18.85 6.97 4.24
C GLN A 126 -17.58 6.34 3.66
N LEU A 127 -16.82 5.57 4.44
CA LEU A 127 -15.66 4.82 3.92
C LEU A 127 -16.06 3.77 2.88
N ILE A 128 -17.16 3.02 3.13
CA ILE A 128 -17.67 2.02 2.19
C ILE A 128 -18.09 2.68 0.87
N ALA A 129 -18.81 3.80 0.96
CA ALA A 129 -19.23 4.57 -0.21
C ALA A 129 -18.02 5.09 -0.99
N ALA A 130 -17.03 5.67 -0.31
CA ALA A 130 -15.80 6.14 -0.93
C ALA A 130 -15.04 4.99 -1.62
N ALA A 131 -14.92 3.84 -0.97
CA ALA A 131 -14.25 2.65 -1.50
C ALA A 131 -14.97 2.01 -2.69
N SER A 132 -16.18 2.45 -3.02
CA SER A 132 -16.90 2.03 -4.23
C SER A 132 -16.48 2.83 -5.47
N SER A 133 -15.64 3.85 -5.31
CA SER A 133 -15.04 4.60 -6.42
C SER A 133 -13.95 3.79 -7.12
N ASP A 134 -13.64 4.18 -8.36
CA ASP A 134 -12.54 3.60 -9.12
C ASP A 134 -11.19 3.81 -8.43
N SER A 135 -10.28 2.86 -8.64
CA SER A 135 -8.87 2.99 -8.24
C SER A 135 -8.19 4.15 -8.97
N GLN A 136 -7.32 4.87 -8.28
CA GLN A 136 -6.44 5.90 -8.89
C GLN A 136 -5.52 5.31 -9.97
N PHE A 137 -5.26 4.00 -9.95
CA PHE A 137 -4.43 3.31 -10.92
C PHE A 137 -5.22 2.47 -11.94
N ILE A 138 -6.54 2.67 -12.06
CA ILE A 138 -7.41 1.94 -12.99
C ILE A 138 -7.33 0.42 -12.73
N GLY A 139 -8.11 -0.06 -11.77
CA GLY A 139 -8.10 -1.47 -11.35
C GLY A 139 -9.02 -2.34 -12.20
N HIS A 140 -8.50 -3.44 -12.73
CA HIS A 140 -9.28 -4.48 -13.41
C HIS A 140 -9.31 -5.77 -12.58
N ASP A 141 -10.47 -6.42 -12.49
CA ASP A 141 -10.58 -7.73 -11.86
C ASP A 141 -9.91 -8.78 -12.77
N THR A 142 -8.96 -9.53 -12.22
CA THR A 142 -8.15 -10.49 -12.99
C THR A 142 -8.93 -11.69 -13.53
N GLN A 143 -10.12 -11.98 -13.00
CA GLN A 143 -10.97 -13.07 -13.49
C GLN A 143 -11.95 -12.61 -14.56
N THR A 144 -12.57 -11.45 -14.35
CA THR A 144 -13.59 -10.94 -15.30
C THR A 144 -12.99 -10.05 -16.38
N HIS A 145 -11.76 -9.55 -16.17
CA HIS A 145 -11.10 -8.54 -17.00
C HIS A 145 -11.90 -7.23 -17.15
N GLN A 146 -12.81 -6.97 -16.23
CA GLN A 146 -13.61 -5.74 -16.20
C GLN A 146 -13.05 -4.76 -15.18
N SER A 147 -13.29 -3.47 -15.41
CA SER A 147 -12.98 -2.43 -14.42
C SER A 147 -13.67 -2.71 -13.09
N CYS A 148 -12.96 -2.46 -12.00
CA CYS A 148 -13.43 -2.67 -10.64
C CYS A 148 -13.02 -1.49 -9.76
N CYS A 149 -13.77 -1.27 -8.68
CA CYS A 149 -13.44 -0.25 -7.69
C CYS A 149 -12.11 -0.58 -6.98
N MET A 150 -11.63 0.36 -6.17
CA MET A 150 -10.46 0.13 -5.32
C MET A 150 -10.65 -1.10 -4.39
N GLU A 151 -9.55 -1.70 -3.95
CA GLU A 151 -9.61 -2.82 -2.98
C GLU A 151 -10.23 -2.36 -1.65
N GLY A 152 -9.92 -1.13 -1.25
CA GLY A 152 -10.35 -0.57 0.02
C GLY A 152 -9.64 0.74 0.33
N ILE A 153 -9.76 1.15 1.59
CA ILE A 153 -9.17 2.39 2.10
C ILE A 153 -8.46 2.10 3.41
N VAL A 154 -7.23 2.59 3.55
CA VAL A 154 -6.53 2.66 4.83
C VAL A 154 -6.66 4.08 5.36
N THR A 155 -7.16 4.21 6.58
CA THR A 155 -7.25 5.46 7.31
C THR A 155 -6.27 5.44 8.46
N ARG A 156 -5.44 6.47 8.59
CA ARG A 156 -4.50 6.60 9.71
C ARG A 156 -4.51 8.00 10.33
N ASP A 157 -4.04 8.09 11.56
CA ASP A 157 -3.64 9.36 12.16
C ASP A 157 -2.54 10.02 11.31
N SER A 158 -2.70 11.30 10.99
CA SER A 158 -1.69 12.07 10.25
C SER A 158 -0.41 12.27 11.07
N LYS A 159 -0.49 12.26 12.40
CA LYS A 159 0.64 12.42 13.31
C LYS A 159 1.35 11.09 13.56
N ARG A 160 2.53 11.20 14.20
CA ARG A 160 3.29 10.05 14.69
C ARG A 160 2.60 9.43 15.91
N PHE A 161 2.72 8.12 16.08
CA PHE A 161 2.17 7.38 17.22
C PHE A 161 3.05 6.17 17.55
N LEU A 162 2.91 5.65 18.77
CA LEU A 162 3.68 4.49 19.23
C LEU A 162 3.25 3.22 18.49
N VAL A 163 4.19 2.29 18.32
CA VAL A 163 3.91 0.97 17.75
C VAL A 163 2.81 0.24 18.51
N ASP A 164 2.83 0.33 19.84
CA ASP A 164 1.83 -0.30 20.73
C ASP A 164 0.42 0.28 20.54
N ASP A 165 0.31 1.51 20.05
CA ASP A 165 -0.97 2.19 19.82
C ASP A 165 -1.54 1.95 18.41
N PHE A 166 -0.90 1.10 17.59
CA PHE A 166 -1.25 0.90 16.18
C PHE A 166 -2.76 0.69 15.93
N MET A 167 -3.41 -0.14 16.75
CA MET A 167 -4.84 -0.47 16.60
C MET A 167 -5.78 0.71 16.91
N ALA A 168 -5.29 1.74 17.61
CA ALA A 168 -6.05 2.95 17.91
C ALA A 168 -5.86 4.04 16.83
N HIS A 169 -4.80 3.96 16.02
CA HIS A 169 -4.43 4.99 15.05
C HIS A 169 -4.58 4.57 13.58
N VAL A 170 -4.71 3.28 13.28
CA VAL A 170 -4.83 2.78 11.90
C VAL A 170 -6.06 1.89 11.75
N PHE A 171 -6.89 2.22 10.76
CA PHE A 171 -8.11 1.51 10.41
C PHE A 171 -8.08 1.17 8.93
N LYS A 172 -8.72 0.06 8.57
CA LYS A 172 -8.88 -0.29 7.16
C LYS A 172 -10.29 -0.77 6.87
N TYR A 173 -10.82 -0.35 5.75
CA TYR A 173 -11.95 -0.99 5.10
C TYR A 173 -11.42 -1.72 3.87
N VAL A 174 -11.89 -2.95 3.65
CA VAL A 174 -11.57 -3.75 2.48
C VAL A 174 -12.87 -4.27 1.91
N ARG A 175 -13.08 -4.08 0.60
CA ARG A 175 -14.33 -4.50 -0.04
C ARG A 175 -14.47 -6.02 0.06
N LYS A 176 -15.71 -6.47 0.24
CA LYS A 176 -16.01 -7.92 0.26
C LYS A 176 -15.69 -8.52 -1.10
N ASN A 177 -15.21 -9.77 -1.10
CA ASN A 177 -14.98 -10.58 -2.31
C ASN A 177 -13.97 -9.96 -3.31
N HIS A 178 -13.03 -9.11 -2.85
CA HIS A 178 -11.92 -8.67 -3.71
C HIS A 178 -10.92 -9.81 -3.95
N VAL A 179 -10.60 -10.60 -2.91
CA VAL A 179 -9.86 -11.85 -3.08
C VAL A 179 -10.79 -12.88 -3.69
N LYS A 180 -10.50 -13.31 -4.91
CA LYS A 180 -11.32 -14.32 -5.60
C LYS A 180 -10.57 -15.61 -5.91
N THR A 181 -9.25 -15.68 -5.71
CA THR A 181 -8.51 -16.94 -5.72
C THR A 181 -7.46 -17.00 -4.63
N ASP A 182 -7.49 -18.07 -3.82
CA ASP A 182 -6.37 -18.53 -2.99
C ASP A 182 -5.36 -19.38 -3.76
N ILE A 183 -5.61 -19.65 -5.06
CA ILE A 183 -4.70 -20.44 -5.90
C ILE A 183 -3.40 -19.67 -6.04
N HIS A 184 -2.48 -20.01 -5.14
CA HIS A 184 -1.13 -19.50 -4.95
C HIS A 184 -0.61 -18.69 -6.14
N TRP A 185 -0.83 -17.38 -6.12
CA TRP A 185 -0.08 -16.41 -6.92
C TRP A 185 1.43 -16.72 -6.82
N LYS A 186 1.89 -17.22 -5.66
CA LYS A 186 3.27 -17.72 -5.45
C LYS A 186 3.77 -18.75 -6.50
N ARG A 187 2.87 -19.49 -7.18
CA ARG A 187 3.22 -20.49 -8.19
C ARG A 187 3.00 -20.02 -9.63
N ASN A 188 2.00 -19.19 -9.89
CA ASN A 188 1.61 -18.74 -11.24
C ASN A 188 1.49 -17.21 -11.36
N TRP A 189 2.32 -16.45 -10.64
CA TRP A 189 2.28 -14.99 -10.69
C TRP A 189 2.65 -14.48 -12.08
N GLN A 190 2.07 -13.34 -12.43
CA GLN A 190 2.42 -12.57 -13.62
C GLN A 190 2.94 -11.20 -13.19
N ARG A 191 3.94 -10.68 -13.91
CA ARG A 191 4.45 -9.33 -13.67
C ARG A 191 3.37 -8.31 -14.05
N ALA A 192 3.06 -7.37 -13.16
CA ALA A 192 2.25 -6.22 -13.52
C ALA A 192 2.96 -5.39 -14.60
N LYS A 193 2.19 -4.84 -15.53
CA LYS A 193 2.71 -3.92 -16.55
C LYS A 193 2.67 -2.50 -16.01
N LEU A 194 3.74 -1.75 -16.23
CA LEU A 194 3.78 -0.32 -15.93
C LEU A 194 2.97 0.46 -16.97
N ALA A 195 2.52 1.66 -16.61
CA ALA A 195 1.66 2.51 -17.43
C ALA A 195 2.21 2.71 -18.85
N PHE A 196 3.52 2.93 -18.99
CA PHE A 196 4.17 3.13 -20.29
C PHE A 196 4.15 1.87 -21.17
N GLU A 197 4.06 0.68 -20.58
CA GLU A 197 4.04 -0.60 -21.31
C GLU A 197 2.66 -0.89 -21.91
N HIS A 198 1.61 -0.30 -21.36
CA HIS A 198 0.25 -0.37 -21.91
C HIS A 198 0.06 0.57 -23.11
N GLN A 199 0.78 1.70 -23.12
CA GLN A 199 0.73 2.68 -24.21
C GLN A 199 1.52 2.22 -25.46
N GLY A 200 2.35 1.18 -25.34
CA GLY A 200 3.27 0.68 -26.36
C GLY A 200 2.70 -0.27 -27.42
N GLY A 201 1.37 -0.36 -27.58
CA GLY A 201 0.72 -1.14 -28.65
C GLY A 201 0.84 -0.56 -30.07
N THR A 202 1.79 0.35 -30.29
CA THR A 202 2.17 0.88 -31.60
C THR A 202 3.66 1.25 -31.57
N GLN A 203 4.50 0.29 -31.97
CA GLN A 203 5.73 0.58 -32.72
C GLN A 203 5.57 -0.01 -34.11
#